data_AF-A0A6J4JR34-F1
#
_entry.id   AF-A0A6J4JR34-F1
#
_cell.length_a   1.000
_cell.length_b   1.000
_cell.length_c   1.000
_cell.angle_alpha   90.00
_cell.angle_beta   90.00
_cell.angle_gamma   90.00
#
_symmetry.space_group_name_H-M   'P 1'
#
loop_
_entity.id
_entity.type
_entity.pdbx_description
1 polymer ?
#
loop_
_entity_poly.entity_id
_entity_poly.type
_entity_poly.pdbx_seq_one_letter_code
_entity_poly.pdbx_strand_id
1 'polypeptide(L)' 'THEYPTPAQRPAYSVLENNKIKRIFGLKLLDWHAQLEKCTSE' A
#
# COMPACT_ATOMS: atom_id res chain seq x y z
N THR A 1 -17.32 -2.90 -6.73
CA THR A 1 -17.94 -1.58 -6.62
C THR A 1 -19.18 -1.51 -7.52
N HIS A 2 -20.24 -2.23 -7.16
CA HIS A 2 -21.47 -2.25 -7.96
C HIS A 2 -22.22 -0.91 -7.88
N GLU A 3 -22.17 -0.24 -6.73
CA GLU A 3 -22.85 1.05 -6.48
C GLU A 3 -22.17 2.23 -7.17
N TYR A 4 -20.86 2.12 -7.45
CA TYR A 4 -20.06 3.18 -8.07
C TYR A 4 -19.10 2.56 -9.11
N PRO A 5 -19.57 2.26 -10.33
CA PRO A 5 -18.76 1.63 -11.35
C PRO A 5 -17.72 2.62 -11.91
N THR A 6 -16.54 2.12 -12.22
CA THR A 6 -15.52 2.85 -12.99
C THR A 6 -15.28 2.12 -14.31
N PRO A 7 -14.98 2.84 -15.41
CA PRO A 7 -14.71 2.18 -16.70
C PRO A 7 -13.57 1.16 -16.63
N ALA A 8 -12.54 1.45 -15.83
CA ALA A 8 -11.46 0.51 -15.55
C ALA A 8 -11.87 -0.49 -14.47
N GLN A 9 -11.60 -1.78 -14.73
CA GLN A 9 -11.80 -2.84 -13.75
C GLN A 9 -10.74 -2.75 -12.65
N ARG A 10 -11.19 -2.75 -11.40
CA ARG A 10 -10.30 -2.74 -10.23
C ARG A 10 -10.13 -4.17 -9.70
N PRO A 11 -8.89 -4.62 -9.43
CA PRO A 11 -8.66 -5.86 -8.71
C PRO A 11 -9.34 -5.81 -7.33
N ALA A 12 -9.92 -6.94 -6.90
CA ALA A 12 -10.49 -7.05 -5.56
C ALA A 12 -9.40 -7.03 -4.47
N TYR A 13 -8.20 -7.52 -4.80
CA TYR A 13 -7.04 -7.56 -3.92
C TYR A 13 -5.81 -7.05 -4.65
N SER A 14 -5.23 -5.97 -4.15
CA SER A 14 -4.05 -5.32 -4.72
C SER A 14 -2.91 -5.14 -3.70
N VAL A 15 -2.98 -5.84 -2.56
CA VAL A 15 -1.92 -5.82 -1.54
C VAL A 15 -0.68 -6.53 -2.10
N LEU A 16 0.47 -5.87 -2.02
CA LEU A 16 1.74 -6.39 -2.51
C LEU A 16 2.62 -6.89 -1.36
N GLU A 17 3.35 -7.97 -1.64
CA GLU A 17 4.34 -8.54 -0.73
C GLU A 17 5.71 -7.87 -0.98
N ASN A 18 6.39 -7.46 0.09
CA ASN A 18 7.60 -6.63 0.05
C ASN A 18 8.88 -7.35 0.54
N ASN A 19 8.88 -8.68 0.68
CA ASN A 19 10.03 -9.43 1.19
C ASN A 19 11.26 -9.31 0.28
N LYS A 20 11.07 -9.13 -1.03
CA LYS A 20 12.20 -8.89 -1.94
C LYS A 20 12.97 -7.64 -1.56
N ILE A 21 12.27 -6.55 -1.23
CA ILE A 21 12.89 -5.28 -0.82
C ILE A 21 13.62 -5.46 0.51
N LYS A 22 12.97 -6.11 1.50
CA LYS A 22 13.56 -6.41 2.80
C LYS A 22 14.85 -7.24 2.67
N ARG A 23 14.81 -8.28 1.83
CA ARG A 23 15.94 -9.22 1.64
C ARG A 23 17.12 -8.58 0.90
N ILE A 24 16.84 -7.83 -0.16
CA ILE A 24 17.91 -7.30 -1.03
C ILE A 24 18.53 -6.01 -0.47
N PHE A 25 17.71 -5.15 0.13
CA PHE A 25 18.15 -3.83 0.58
C PHE A 25 18.23 -3.69 2.11
N GLY A 26 17.81 -4.69 2.88
CA GLY A 26 17.77 -4.60 4.34
C GLY A 26 16.77 -3.57 4.88
N LEU A 27 15.88 -3.05 4.03
CA LEU A 27 14.97 -1.98 4.40
C LEU A 27 13.78 -2.54 5.20
N LYS A 28 13.51 -1.90 6.34
CA LYS A 28 12.28 -2.13 7.11
C LYS A 28 11.26 -1.06 6.74
N LEU A 29 10.17 -1.49 6.08
CA LEU A 29 9.02 -0.64 5.80
C LEU A 29 8.17 -0.51 7.07
N LEU A 30 7.71 0.71 7.35
CA LEU A 30 6.79 0.99 8.46
C LEU A 30 5.36 0.54 8.11
N ASP A 31 4.53 0.36 9.13
CA ASP A 31 3.09 0.22 8.92
C ASP A 31 2.53 1.49 8.26
N TRP A 32 1.51 1.32 7.42
CA TRP A 32 0.96 2.43 6.63
C TRP A 32 0.30 3.50 7.50
N HIS A 33 -0.26 3.15 8.67
CA HIS A 33 -0.82 4.16 9.58
C HIS A 33 0.29 5.06 10.13
N ALA A 34 1.42 4.48 10.54
CA ALA A 34 2.55 5.24 11.05
C ALA A 34 3.18 6.15 9.99
N GLN A 35 3.14 5.77 8.71
CA GLN A 35 3.56 6.66 7.63
C GLN A 35 2.53 7.76 7.35
N LEU A 36 1.24 7.43 7.36
CA LEU A 36 0.17 8.40 7.16
C LEU A 36 0.21 9.50 8.23
N GLU A 37 0.37 9.12 9.49
CA GLU A 37 0.47 10.06 10.62
C GLU A 37 1.59 11.08 10.38
N LYS A 38 2.77 10.61 9.97
CA LYS A 38 3.90 11.48 9.63
C LYS A 38 3.54 12.48 8.54
N CYS A 39 2.97 12.02 7.43
CA CYS A 39 2.58 12.89 6.31
C CYS A 39 1.50 13.91 6.67
N THR A 40 0.63 13.60 7.64
CA THR A 40 -0.42 14.52 8.09
C THR A 40 0.05 15.48 9.20
N SER A 41 1.17 15.17 9.85
CA SER A 41 1.78 16.00 10.88
C SER A 41 2.83 17.00 10.37
N GLU A 42 3.20 16.89 9.08
CA GLU A 42 3.99 17.87 8.33
C GLU A 42 3.13 19.02 7.82
#